data_AF-A0AAD9AH33-F1
#
_entry.id   AF-A0AAD9AH33-F1
#
_cell.length_a   1.000
_cell.length_b   1.000
_cell.length_c   1.000
_cell.angle_alpha   90.00
_cell.angle_beta   90.00
_cell.angle_gamma   90.00
#
_symmetry.space_group_name_H-M   'P 1'
#
loop_
_entity.id
_entity.type
_entity.pdbx_description
1 polymer ?
#
loop_
_entity_poly.entity_id
_entity_poly.type
_entity_poly.pdbx_seq_one_letter_code
_entity_poly.pdbx_strand_id
1 'polypeptide(L)'
;MIKGFLVNFHSTTVHLKYHQQHSFSSLELHILIQKLRLTSTSTYLIMAAIDNPAISRGSTVLVTGVNGLIGSHVADQFVRQGFKVRGTVRDTDKNAWISAYFDKTYGKGNFELLSIPDMSVENAYDEAVKGVSAFVHVASVVTFDPDPSKVIPLAVKGTEVAIKAAYKEPSVKRFVLTSSSSAAVPSGSLQENLPEDKIGSIITEESWNTEAVDLAWKPAPWGPDHGAIVYSASKAEQERFVWKYYKENQSTRPDIVVNAVLPNMNLGKSLDPVNQGHPSTSGIAAALMNGNRSPPTLSMPQYFIDVQDDGLLHVAGAVFPHVKGERIFGFAEPFNYDQILGILRKQNPGRKFHGDYAAGEYPFVIEPIGRAEELLRRLKGSGWTSLEDSLRLNTEDIAAADAV
;
A
#
# COMPACT_ATOMS: atom_id res chain seq x y z
N MET A 1 35.92 5.63 -1.98
CA MET A 1 35.18 6.64 -1.20
C MET A 1 34.64 7.69 -2.16
N ILE A 2 33.40 7.55 -2.62
CA ILE A 2 32.74 8.56 -3.46
C ILE A 2 31.84 9.35 -2.51
N LYS A 3 32.24 10.58 -2.18
CA LYS A 3 31.41 11.52 -1.40
C LYS A 3 30.49 12.28 -2.37
N GLY A 4 29.22 12.39 -2.00
CA GLY A 4 28.13 12.90 -2.85
C GLY A 4 28.26 14.36 -3.27
N PHE A 5 27.59 14.70 -4.37
CA PHE A 5 27.44 16.06 -4.89
C PHE A 5 26.07 16.61 -4.49
N LEU A 6 26.04 17.85 -3.99
CA LEU A 6 24.84 18.67 -3.85
C LEU A 6 24.79 19.65 -5.02
N VAL A 7 23.75 19.61 -5.84
CA VAL A 7 23.50 20.57 -6.93
C VAL A 7 22.26 21.38 -6.56
N ASN A 8 22.42 22.69 -6.43
CA ASN A 8 21.35 23.61 -6.06
C ASN A 8 20.92 24.41 -7.30
N PHE A 9 19.70 24.19 -7.78
CA PHE A 9 19.19 24.78 -9.02
C PHE A 9 18.45 26.08 -8.75
N HIS A 10 19.12 27.21 -8.50
CA HIS A 10 18.47 28.54 -8.50
C HIS A 10 19.38 29.71 -8.93
N SER A 11 20.48 29.44 -9.64
CA SER A 11 21.36 30.48 -10.17
C SER A 11 22.16 29.94 -11.35
N THR A 12 22.37 30.76 -12.38
CA THR A 12 23.09 30.43 -13.63
C THR A 12 24.60 30.18 -13.43
N THR A 13 25.05 29.91 -12.20
CA THR A 13 26.45 29.69 -11.84
C THR A 13 26.57 28.46 -10.93
N VAL A 14 27.12 27.37 -11.47
CA VAL A 14 27.46 26.17 -10.69
C VAL A 14 28.81 26.39 -10.01
N HIS A 15 28.85 26.53 -8.69
CA HIS A 15 30.09 26.52 -7.93
C HIS A 15 30.49 25.09 -7.54
N LEU A 16 31.35 24.47 -8.35
CA LEU A 16 32.05 23.25 -7.98
C LEU A 16 33.24 23.61 -7.06
N LYS A 17 33.18 23.25 -5.78
CA LYS A 17 34.36 23.31 -4.91
C LYS A 17 35.28 22.13 -5.21
N TYR A 18 36.26 22.34 -6.08
CA TYR A 18 37.47 21.54 -6.16
C TYR A 18 38.69 22.46 -6.09
N HIS A 19 39.79 21.97 -5.52
CA HIS A 19 40.94 22.77 -5.09
C HIS A 19 41.82 23.33 -6.22
N GLN A 20 41.34 23.41 -7.46
CA GLN A 20 42.00 24.09 -8.58
C GLN A 20 40.93 24.69 -9.51
N GLN A 21 41.10 25.98 -9.86
CA GLN A 21 40.23 26.71 -10.78
C GLN A 21 40.40 26.17 -12.21
N HIS A 22 39.46 25.37 -12.68
CA HIS A 22 39.23 25.16 -14.12
C HIS A 22 37.86 25.73 -14.50
N SER A 23 37.86 26.75 -15.36
CA SER A 23 36.65 27.27 -15.99
C SER A 23 36.33 26.44 -17.23
N PHE A 24 35.16 25.78 -17.25
CA PHE A 24 34.67 25.11 -18.45
C PHE A 24 34.08 26.14 -19.43
N SER A 25 34.34 25.93 -20.72
CA SER A 25 33.68 26.69 -21.79
C SER A 25 32.19 26.32 -21.91
N SER A 26 31.39 27.20 -22.51
CA SER A 26 29.95 26.95 -22.73
C SER A 26 29.69 25.67 -23.56
N LEU A 27 30.61 25.34 -24.47
CA LEU A 27 30.55 24.15 -25.30
C LEU A 27 30.83 22.86 -24.51
N GLU A 28 31.81 22.88 -23.59
CA GLU A 28 32.10 21.73 -22.72
C GLU A 28 30.95 21.44 -21.76
N LEU A 29 30.30 22.48 -21.23
CA LEU A 29 29.11 22.34 -20.39
C LEU A 29 27.95 21.72 -21.19
N HIS A 30 27.78 22.13 -22.44
CA HIS A 30 26.74 21.59 -23.32
C HIS A 30 26.97 20.12 -23.67
N ILE A 31 28.23 19.74 -23.93
CA ILE A 31 28.62 18.34 -24.19
C ILE A 31 28.44 17.47 -22.94
N LEU A 32 28.76 17.99 -21.75
CA LEU A 32 28.54 17.27 -20.48
C LEU A 32 27.04 17.05 -20.21
N ILE A 33 26.21 18.06 -20.44
CA ILE A 33 24.74 17.97 -20.32
C ILE A 33 24.17 16.99 -21.36
N GLN A 34 24.66 17.02 -22.61
CA GLN A 34 24.24 16.05 -23.63
C GLN A 34 24.68 14.62 -23.29
N LYS A 35 25.88 14.41 -22.75
CA LYS A 35 26.34 13.08 -22.30
C LYS A 35 25.51 12.56 -21.13
N LEU A 36 25.17 13.42 -20.17
CA LEU A 36 24.27 13.07 -19.06
C LEU A 36 22.84 12.75 -19.54
N ARG A 37 22.35 13.44 -20.58
CA ARG A 37 21.04 13.15 -21.21
C ARG A 37 21.07 11.86 -22.05
N LEU A 38 22.17 11.56 -22.75
CA LEU A 38 22.29 10.39 -23.63
C LEU A 38 22.54 9.07 -22.88
N THR A 39 23.07 9.12 -21.65
CA THR A 39 23.14 7.95 -20.76
C THR A 39 21.85 7.72 -19.95
N SER A 40 20.86 8.60 -20.08
CA SER A 40 19.57 8.52 -19.38
C SER A 40 18.48 7.96 -20.29
N THR A 41 18.66 6.72 -20.75
CA THR A 41 17.56 5.88 -21.27
C THR A 41 16.99 4.94 -20.21
N SER A 42 17.38 5.12 -18.94
CA SER A 42 16.60 4.60 -17.82
C SER A 42 16.43 5.73 -16.82
N THR A 43 15.20 6.23 -16.70
CA THR A 43 14.76 7.16 -15.66
C THR A 43 14.72 6.42 -14.32
N TYR A 44 15.86 5.91 -13.85
CA TYR A 44 16.05 5.62 -12.44
C TYR A 44 16.09 6.98 -11.75
N LEU A 45 14.91 7.46 -11.31
CA LEU A 45 14.84 8.42 -10.22
C LEU A 45 15.84 7.97 -9.16
N ILE A 46 16.77 8.85 -8.80
CA ILE A 46 17.71 8.62 -7.71
C ILE A 46 16.84 8.55 -6.45
N MET A 47 16.33 7.36 -6.14
CA MET A 47 15.64 7.10 -4.87
C MET A 47 16.65 7.41 -3.77
N ALA A 48 16.20 8.12 -2.74
CA ALA A 48 17.09 8.46 -1.64
C ALA A 48 17.68 7.16 -1.07
N ALA A 49 19.00 7.09 -0.98
CA ALA A 49 19.65 5.93 -0.40
C ALA A 49 19.16 5.80 1.06
N ILE A 50 18.48 4.69 1.37
CA ILE A 50 18.18 4.32 2.74
C ILE A 50 19.51 4.05 3.44
N ASP A 51 19.96 5.02 4.24
CA ASP A 51 21.15 4.90 5.06
C ASP A 51 20.91 3.90 6.21
N ASN A 52 21.79 2.92 6.33
CA ASN A 52 21.76 1.88 7.38
C ASN A 52 20.39 1.16 7.51
N PRO A 53 19.96 0.40 6.49
CA PRO A 53 18.66 -0.26 6.51
C PRO A 53 18.62 -1.37 7.57
N ALA A 54 17.45 -1.56 8.18
CA ALA A 54 17.21 -2.58 9.20
C ALA A 54 17.37 -4.03 8.70
N ILE A 55 17.24 -4.21 7.39
CA ILE A 55 17.55 -5.43 6.66
C ILE A 55 18.52 -5.06 5.53
N SER A 56 19.50 -5.91 5.24
CA SER A 56 20.51 -5.60 4.23
C SER A 56 19.90 -5.54 2.83
N ARG A 57 20.36 -4.62 1.98
CA ARG A 57 20.00 -4.62 0.55
C ARG A 57 20.37 -5.95 -0.10
N GLY A 58 19.61 -6.38 -1.10
CA GLY A 58 19.75 -7.69 -1.74
C GLY A 58 19.23 -8.87 -0.92
N SER A 59 18.79 -8.66 0.33
CA SER A 59 18.06 -9.68 1.09
C SER A 59 16.71 -10.00 0.45
N THR A 60 16.20 -11.19 0.77
CA THR A 60 14.88 -11.64 0.31
C THR A 60 13.80 -11.20 1.28
N VAL A 61 12.71 -10.66 0.75
CA VAL A 61 11.49 -10.31 1.47
C VAL A 61 10.36 -11.24 1.03
N LEU A 62 9.68 -11.87 1.98
CA LEU A 62 8.45 -12.62 1.70
C LEU A 62 7.28 -11.64 1.62
N VAL A 63 6.55 -11.65 0.52
CA VAL A 63 5.32 -10.84 0.33
C VAL A 63 4.18 -11.79 -0.02
N THR A 64 3.10 -11.78 0.76
CA THR A 64 1.95 -12.67 0.49
C THR A 64 0.88 -11.98 -0.33
N GLY A 65 0.15 -12.72 -1.19
CA GLY A 65 -0.96 -12.16 -1.97
C GLY A 65 -0.50 -11.19 -3.07
N VAL A 66 0.65 -11.47 -3.68
CA VAL A 66 1.30 -10.58 -4.66
C VAL A 66 0.49 -10.35 -5.94
N ASN A 67 -0.53 -11.18 -6.20
CA ASN A 67 -1.42 -10.98 -7.35
C ASN A 67 -2.49 -9.89 -7.12
N GLY A 68 -2.76 -9.50 -5.87
CA GLY A 68 -3.71 -8.44 -5.54
C GLY A 68 -3.13 -7.04 -5.78
N LEU A 69 -4.00 -6.01 -5.78
CA LEU A 69 -3.62 -4.61 -6.02
C LEU A 69 -2.46 -4.15 -5.12
N ILE A 70 -2.63 -4.22 -3.79
CA ILE A 70 -1.61 -3.79 -2.84
C ILE A 70 -0.39 -4.72 -2.90
N GLY A 71 -0.62 -6.04 -2.88
CA GLY A 71 0.47 -7.03 -2.82
C GLY A 71 1.42 -6.94 -4.01
N SER A 72 0.90 -6.66 -5.21
CA SER A 72 1.73 -6.48 -6.41
C SER A 72 2.61 -5.24 -6.28
N HIS A 73 2.04 -4.11 -5.83
CA HIS A 73 2.80 -2.87 -5.64
C HIS A 73 3.80 -2.95 -4.51
N VAL A 74 3.48 -3.61 -3.40
CA VAL A 74 4.44 -3.90 -2.33
C VAL A 74 5.65 -4.64 -2.89
N ALA A 75 5.43 -5.71 -3.67
CA ALA A 75 6.51 -6.44 -4.32
C ALA A 75 7.31 -5.55 -5.29
N ASP A 76 6.64 -4.74 -6.10
CA ASP A 76 7.27 -3.80 -7.05
C ASP A 76 8.18 -2.81 -6.32
N GLN A 77 7.71 -2.20 -5.23
CA GLN A 77 8.49 -1.25 -4.45
C GLN A 77 9.69 -1.90 -3.76
N PHE A 78 9.59 -3.13 -3.26
CA PHE A 78 10.76 -3.85 -2.73
C PHE A 78 11.82 -4.14 -3.79
N VAL A 79 11.41 -4.61 -4.98
CA VAL A 79 12.36 -4.89 -6.07
C VAL A 79 13.03 -3.60 -6.55
N ARG A 80 12.28 -2.50 -6.71
CA ARG A 80 12.83 -1.17 -7.04
C ARG A 80 13.90 -0.70 -6.05
N GLN A 81 13.75 -1.04 -4.78
CA GLN A 81 14.67 -0.68 -3.71
C GLN A 81 15.88 -1.62 -3.58
N GLY A 82 16.01 -2.59 -4.50
CA GLY A 82 17.13 -3.52 -4.58
C GLY A 82 17.02 -4.71 -3.64
N PHE A 83 15.82 -5.09 -3.23
CA PHE A 83 15.55 -6.34 -2.53
C PHE A 83 15.12 -7.42 -3.52
N LYS A 84 15.28 -8.69 -3.11
CA LYS A 84 14.64 -9.80 -3.79
C LYS A 84 13.27 -10.04 -3.16
N VAL A 85 12.29 -10.43 -3.94
CA VAL A 85 10.95 -10.73 -3.43
C VAL A 85 10.62 -12.19 -3.68
N ARG A 86 10.20 -12.86 -2.61
CA ARG A 86 9.48 -14.13 -2.67
C ARG A 86 8.00 -13.83 -2.51
N GLY A 87 7.27 -13.90 -3.62
CA GLY A 87 5.83 -13.70 -3.65
C GLY A 87 5.06 -14.98 -3.38
N THR A 88 3.91 -14.88 -2.71
CA THR A 88 2.98 -16.01 -2.62
C THR A 88 1.61 -15.70 -3.21
N VAL A 89 1.02 -16.72 -3.85
CA VAL A 89 -0.34 -16.71 -4.41
C VAL A 89 -1.02 -18.05 -4.10
N ARG A 90 -2.34 -18.13 -4.25
CA ARG A 90 -3.03 -19.43 -4.11
C ARG A 90 -2.68 -20.40 -5.23
N ASP A 91 -2.66 -19.88 -6.45
CA ASP A 91 -2.52 -20.65 -7.69
C ASP A 91 -1.44 -19.99 -8.55
N THR A 92 -0.29 -20.65 -8.70
CA THR A 92 0.86 -20.10 -9.44
C THR A 92 0.61 -20.05 -10.93
N ASP A 93 -0.15 -21.00 -11.47
CA ASP A 93 -0.39 -21.11 -12.90
C ASP A 93 -1.29 -19.96 -13.38
N LYS A 94 -2.35 -19.67 -12.63
CA LYS A 94 -3.24 -18.51 -12.90
C LYS A 94 -2.56 -17.16 -12.71
N ASN A 95 -1.45 -17.12 -11.97
CA ASN A 95 -0.75 -15.88 -11.64
C ASN A 95 0.68 -15.84 -12.20
N ALA A 96 1.00 -16.66 -13.20
CA ALA A 96 2.32 -16.67 -13.83
C ALA A 96 2.70 -15.33 -14.48
N TRP A 97 1.70 -14.50 -14.80
CA TRP A 97 1.87 -13.14 -15.32
C TRP A 97 2.77 -12.28 -14.43
N ILE A 98 2.73 -12.47 -13.11
CA ILE A 98 3.50 -11.61 -12.19
C ILE A 98 5.00 -11.87 -12.30
N SER A 99 5.41 -13.15 -12.40
CA SER A 99 6.81 -13.50 -12.65
C SER A 99 7.29 -12.94 -13.98
N ALA A 100 6.45 -13.02 -15.03
CA ALA A 100 6.76 -12.43 -16.34
C ALA A 100 6.88 -10.90 -16.27
N TYR A 101 6.02 -10.22 -15.51
CA TYR A 101 6.11 -8.78 -15.27
C TYR A 101 7.44 -8.41 -14.60
N PHE A 102 7.84 -9.09 -13.52
CA PHE A 102 9.08 -8.80 -12.81
C PHE A 102 10.33 -9.12 -13.65
N ASP A 103 10.34 -10.25 -14.36
CA ASP A 103 11.43 -10.63 -15.26
C ASP A 103 11.60 -9.59 -16.38
N LYS A 104 10.49 -9.13 -16.97
CA LYS A 104 10.50 -8.10 -18.01
C LYS A 104 10.98 -6.74 -17.49
N THR A 105 10.56 -6.36 -16.29
CA THR A 105 10.77 -5.01 -15.75
C THR A 105 12.15 -4.87 -15.07
N TYR A 106 12.62 -5.91 -14.40
CA TYR A 106 13.82 -5.85 -13.55
C TYR A 106 14.89 -6.88 -13.92
N GLY A 107 14.60 -7.78 -14.86
CA GLY A 107 15.46 -8.92 -15.17
C GLY A 107 15.28 -10.08 -14.19
N LYS A 108 15.80 -11.25 -14.59
CA LYS A 108 15.65 -12.51 -13.86
C LYS A 108 16.35 -12.50 -12.51
N GLY A 109 15.78 -13.24 -11.54
CA GLY A 109 16.40 -13.51 -10.24
C GLY A 109 16.10 -12.49 -9.14
N ASN A 110 15.26 -11.48 -9.42
CA ASN A 110 14.78 -10.52 -8.43
C ASN A 110 13.46 -10.94 -7.78
N PHE A 111 12.70 -11.82 -8.43
CA PHE A 111 11.40 -12.28 -7.98
C PHE A 111 11.27 -13.80 -8.10
N GLU A 112 10.66 -14.44 -7.11
CA GLU A 112 10.26 -15.85 -7.14
C GLU A 112 8.81 -15.99 -6.66
N LEU A 113 8.06 -16.94 -7.22
CA LEU A 113 6.65 -17.15 -6.92
C LEU A 113 6.41 -18.53 -6.31
N LEU A 114 5.73 -18.58 -5.16
CA LEU A 114 5.35 -19.82 -4.48
C LEU A 114 3.83 -19.94 -4.32
N SER A 115 3.33 -21.17 -4.29
CA SER A 115 1.93 -21.46 -3.99
C SER A 115 1.71 -21.61 -2.50
N ILE A 116 0.70 -20.91 -1.98
CA ILE A 116 0.11 -21.07 -0.64
C ILE A 116 -1.41 -21.15 -0.84
N PRO A 117 -1.97 -22.34 -1.13
CA PRO A 117 -3.38 -22.47 -1.49
C PRO A 117 -4.33 -22.00 -0.39
N ASP A 118 -3.97 -22.29 0.86
CA ASP A 118 -4.70 -21.88 2.06
C ASP A 118 -3.73 -21.33 3.11
N MET A 119 -3.89 -20.05 3.42
CA MET A 119 -3.05 -19.34 4.40
C MET A 119 -3.43 -19.59 5.86
N SER A 120 -4.57 -20.22 6.12
CA SER A 120 -5.07 -20.53 7.47
C SER A 120 -4.57 -21.88 8.00
N VAL A 121 -4.01 -22.70 7.11
CA VAL A 121 -3.42 -24.00 7.45
C VAL A 121 -2.16 -23.80 8.29
N GLU A 122 -2.02 -24.59 9.34
CA GLU A 122 -0.82 -24.55 10.17
C GLU A 122 0.43 -24.85 9.33
N ASN A 123 1.52 -24.13 9.59
CA ASN A 123 2.79 -24.30 8.87
C ASN A 123 2.73 -23.97 7.36
N ALA A 124 1.66 -23.31 6.88
CA ALA A 124 1.52 -22.96 5.46
C ALA A 124 2.76 -22.22 4.90
N TYR A 125 3.40 -21.38 5.72
CA TYR A 125 4.54 -20.55 5.32
C TYR A 125 5.92 -21.13 5.71
N ASP A 126 6.00 -22.32 6.30
CA ASP A 126 7.26 -22.85 6.86
C ASP A 126 8.37 -23.00 5.78
N GLU A 127 8.02 -23.32 4.54
CA GLU A 127 8.97 -23.31 3.42
C GLU A 127 9.21 -21.89 2.88
N ALA A 128 8.15 -21.10 2.72
CA ALA A 128 8.23 -19.77 2.12
C ALA A 128 9.05 -18.79 2.98
N VAL A 129 9.08 -18.96 4.31
CA VAL A 129 9.78 -18.03 5.21
C VAL A 129 11.29 -18.27 5.26
N LYS A 130 11.79 -19.43 4.85
CA LYS A 130 13.21 -19.81 5.02
C LYS A 130 14.17 -18.78 4.39
N GLY A 131 15.08 -18.25 5.20
CA GLY A 131 16.14 -17.33 4.75
C GLY A 131 15.67 -15.94 4.34
N VAL A 132 14.41 -15.57 4.57
CA VAL A 132 13.93 -14.20 4.30
C VAL A 132 14.28 -13.27 5.47
N SER A 133 14.59 -12.01 5.18
CA SER A 133 14.92 -11.00 6.20
C SER A 133 13.69 -10.23 6.69
N ALA A 134 12.63 -10.18 5.88
CA ALA A 134 11.35 -9.60 6.26
C ALA A 134 10.18 -10.42 5.72
N PHE A 135 9.07 -10.41 6.46
CA PHE A 135 7.79 -10.98 6.04
C PHE A 135 6.75 -9.86 6.04
N VAL A 136 6.28 -9.50 4.85
CA VAL A 136 5.18 -8.55 4.62
C VAL A 136 3.90 -9.32 4.29
N HIS A 137 3.00 -9.39 5.26
CA HIS A 137 1.75 -10.12 5.14
C HIS A 137 0.64 -9.22 4.60
N VAL A 138 0.39 -9.32 3.29
CA VAL A 138 -0.64 -8.54 2.57
C VAL A 138 -1.89 -9.38 2.28
N ALA A 139 -1.71 -10.69 2.06
CA ALA A 139 -2.81 -11.60 1.83
C ALA A 139 -3.85 -11.54 2.95
N SER A 140 -5.11 -11.34 2.58
CA SER A 140 -6.23 -11.32 3.52
C SER A 140 -7.46 -11.92 2.85
N VAL A 141 -8.38 -12.46 3.65
CA VAL A 141 -9.70 -12.86 3.14
C VAL A 141 -10.54 -11.60 3.00
N VAL A 142 -10.79 -11.17 1.76
CA VAL A 142 -11.65 -10.04 1.47
C VAL A 142 -13.01 -10.58 1.05
N THR A 143 -13.93 -10.62 2.01
CA THR A 143 -15.33 -11.06 1.82
C THR A 143 -16.25 -10.13 2.60
N PHE A 144 -17.48 -9.98 2.12
CA PHE A 144 -18.55 -9.22 2.77
C PHE A 144 -19.70 -10.15 3.21
N ASP A 145 -19.37 -11.40 3.57
CA ASP A 145 -20.35 -12.31 4.18
C ASP A 145 -20.83 -11.69 5.52
N PRO A 146 -22.15 -11.57 5.73
CA PRO A 146 -22.70 -11.00 6.96
C PRO A 146 -22.57 -11.94 8.17
N ASP A 147 -22.09 -13.17 8.01
CA ASP A 147 -21.87 -14.08 9.14
C ASP A 147 -20.46 -13.88 9.74
N PRO A 148 -20.33 -13.27 10.94
CA PRO A 148 -19.04 -13.06 11.58
C PRO A 148 -18.26 -14.37 11.83
N SER A 149 -18.97 -15.49 12.03
CA SER A 149 -18.34 -16.79 12.30
C SER A 149 -17.57 -17.35 11.11
N LYS A 150 -17.89 -16.92 9.88
CA LYS A 150 -17.22 -17.34 8.66
C LYS A 150 -16.03 -16.45 8.29
N VAL A 151 -15.98 -15.22 8.80
CA VAL A 151 -15.01 -14.21 8.36
C VAL A 151 -13.94 -13.95 9.42
N ILE A 152 -14.35 -13.59 10.64
CA ILE A 152 -13.43 -13.11 11.68
C ILE A 152 -12.42 -14.19 12.08
N PRO A 153 -12.82 -15.44 12.42
CA PRO A 153 -11.85 -16.47 12.80
C PRO A 153 -10.86 -16.79 11.68
N LEU A 154 -11.30 -16.77 10.42
CA LEU A 154 -10.45 -17.07 9.27
C LEU A 154 -9.40 -15.98 9.04
N ALA A 155 -9.78 -14.70 9.17
CA ALA A 155 -8.87 -13.57 9.04
C ALA A 155 -7.80 -13.58 10.16
N VAL A 156 -8.24 -13.79 11.41
CA VAL A 156 -7.33 -13.93 12.56
C VAL A 156 -6.40 -15.12 12.36
N LYS A 157 -6.93 -16.28 11.91
CA LYS A 157 -6.12 -17.48 11.73
C LYS A 157 -5.06 -17.33 10.63
N GLY A 158 -5.40 -16.73 9.49
CA GLY A 158 -4.42 -16.48 8.43
C GLY A 158 -3.25 -15.61 8.91
N THR A 159 -3.57 -14.58 9.70
CA THR A 159 -2.57 -13.68 10.28
C THR A 159 -1.75 -14.37 11.38
N GLU A 160 -2.39 -15.20 12.22
CA GLU A 160 -1.73 -16.02 13.23
C GLU A 160 -0.66 -16.92 12.61
N VAL A 161 -1.01 -17.64 11.55
CA VAL A 161 -0.08 -18.55 10.86
C VAL A 161 1.11 -17.76 10.29
N ALA A 162 0.87 -16.59 9.71
CA ALA A 162 1.93 -15.73 9.18
C ALA A 162 2.92 -15.25 10.26
N ILE A 163 2.44 -14.64 11.34
CA ILE A 163 3.33 -14.12 12.39
C ILE A 163 4.06 -15.23 13.14
N LYS A 164 3.42 -16.37 13.37
CA LYS A 164 4.09 -17.54 13.98
C LYS A 164 5.21 -18.06 13.09
N ALA A 165 5.02 -18.14 11.77
CA ALA A 165 6.09 -18.53 10.85
C ALA A 165 7.27 -17.55 10.87
N ALA A 166 6.99 -16.24 10.91
CA ALA A 166 8.04 -15.21 11.06
C ALA A 166 8.84 -15.37 12.36
N TYR A 167 8.18 -15.72 13.46
CA TYR A 167 8.85 -15.95 14.76
C TYR A 167 9.70 -17.21 14.80
N LYS A 168 9.30 -18.26 14.07
CA LYS A 168 10.07 -19.51 13.95
C LYS A 168 11.36 -19.33 13.14
N GLU A 169 11.38 -18.41 12.18
CA GLU A 169 12.55 -18.19 11.30
C GLU A 169 13.51 -17.12 11.88
N PRO A 170 14.73 -17.49 12.30
CA PRO A 170 15.67 -16.55 12.90
C PRO A 170 16.16 -15.46 11.94
N SER A 171 16.15 -15.70 10.63
CA SER A 171 16.58 -14.69 9.65
C SER A 171 15.61 -13.51 9.53
N VAL A 172 14.33 -13.71 9.88
CA VAL A 172 13.32 -12.65 9.82
C VAL A 172 13.56 -11.63 10.92
N LYS A 173 13.86 -10.38 10.55
CA LYS A 173 14.04 -9.26 11.48
C LYS A 173 12.84 -8.33 11.51
N ARG A 174 11.96 -8.45 10.51
CA ARG A 174 10.89 -7.49 10.24
C ARG A 174 9.62 -8.21 9.83
N PHE A 175 8.53 -7.90 10.50
CA PHE A 175 7.19 -8.31 10.10
C PHE A 175 6.32 -7.07 9.87
N VAL A 176 5.68 -6.99 8.71
CA VAL A 176 4.78 -5.90 8.37
C VAL A 176 3.42 -6.48 8.03
N LEU A 177 2.39 -6.12 8.78
CA LEU A 177 1.01 -6.49 8.48
C LEU A 177 0.37 -5.42 7.60
N THR A 178 -0.27 -5.81 6.51
CA THR A 178 -1.28 -4.96 5.86
C THR A 178 -2.59 -5.10 6.61
N SER A 179 -2.88 -4.09 7.43
CA SER A 179 -4.16 -3.93 8.10
C SER A 179 -5.11 -3.12 7.20
N SER A 180 -5.92 -2.23 7.77
CA SER A 180 -6.84 -1.36 7.06
C SER A 180 -7.25 -0.19 7.94
N SER A 181 -7.62 0.93 7.33
CA SER A 181 -8.34 2.02 8.02
C SER A 181 -9.53 1.52 8.84
N SER A 182 -10.23 0.47 8.38
CA SER A 182 -11.36 -0.15 9.09
C SER A 182 -11.01 -0.74 10.46
N ALA A 183 -9.73 -1.00 10.75
CA ALA A 183 -9.29 -1.44 12.07
C ALA A 183 -9.27 -0.30 13.12
N ALA A 184 -9.23 0.95 12.67
CA ALA A 184 -9.08 2.14 13.53
C ALA A 184 -10.28 3.11 13.46
N VAL A 185 -10.85 3.29 12.26
CA VAL A 185 -11.93 4.26 12.00
C VAL A 185 -13.27 3.63 12.34
N PRO A 186 -14.13 4.28 13.15
CA PRO A 186 -15.45 3.77 13.52
C PRO A 186 -16.31 3.41 12.30
N SER A 187 -16.96 2.26 12.32
CA SER A 187 -17.85 1.83 11.21
C SER A 187 -19.10 2.69 11.05
N GLY A 188 -19.43 3.52 12.05
CA GLY A 188 -20.48 4.54 11.95
C GLY A 188 -20.26 5.55 10.82
N SER A 189 -19.04 5.72 10.28
CA SER A 189 -18.81 6.54 9.06
C SER A 189 -19.41 5.93 7.79
N LEU A 190 -19.81 4.67 7.83
CA LEU A 190 -20.51 3.98 6.74
C LEU A 190 -22.03 4.05 6.88
N GLN A 191 -22.54 4.68 7.95
CA GLN A 191 -23.97 4.82 8.19
C GLN A 191 -24.40 6.25 7.82
N GLU A 192 -25.55 6.36 7.15
CA GLU A 192 -26.16 7.66 6.80
C GLU A 192 -26.45 8.54 8.03
N ASN A 193 -26.48 7.93 9.23
CA ASN A 193 -26.79 8.59 10.50
C ASN A 193 -25.65 8.43 11.51
N LEU A 194 -24.44 8.91 11.17
CA LEU A 194 -23.39 9.08 12.17
C LEU A 194 -23.91 10.01 13.29
N PRO A 195 -23.88 9.59 14.57
CA PRO A 195 -24.32 10.46 15.67
C PRO A 195 -23.56 11.80 15.67
N GLU A 196 -24.25 12.92 15.91
CA GLU A 196 -23.65 14.25 15.85
C GLU A 196 -22.43 14.40 16.79
N ASP A 197 -22.45 13.72 17.94
CA ASP A 197 -21.36 13.71 18.92
C ASP A 197 -20.09 12.98 18.43
N LYS A 198 -20.20 12.21 17.34
CA LYS A 198 -19.07 11.52 16.71
C LYS A 198 -18.42 12.34 15.60
N ILE A 199 -19.09 13.35 15.07
CA ILE A 199 -18.51 14.24 14.05
C ILE A 199 -17.35 15.03 14.67
N GLY A 200 -16.23 15.08 13.96
CA GLY A 200 -15.00 15.72 14.44
C GLY A 200 -14.19 14.87 15.42
N SER A 201 -14.57 13.61 15.66
CA SER A 201 -13.76 12.69 16.47
C SER A 201 -12.35 12.57 15.90
N ILE A 202 -11.36 12.56 16.80
CA ILE A 202 -9.94 12.44 16.45
C ILE A 202 -9.54 10.97 16.46
N ILE A 203 -8.95 10.52 15.36
CA ILE A 203 -8.35 9.20 15.20
C ILE A 203 -6.84 9.32 15.37
N THR A 204 -6.29 8.50 16.26
CA THR A 204 -4.87 8.43 16.60
C THR A 204 -4.32 7.02 16.39
N GLU A 205 -3.02 6.83 16.60
CA GLU A 205 -2.35 5.53 16.56
C GLU A 205 -2.87 4.55 17.62
N GLU A 206 -3.60 5.02 18.63
CA GLU A 206 -4.21 4.19 19.67
C GLU A 206 -5.69 3.86 19.37
N SER A 207 -6.26 4.42 18.30
CA SER A 207 -7.68 4.21 17.97
C SER A 207 -7.95 2.81 17.42
N TRP A 208 -8.98 2.16 17.96
CA TRP A 208 -9.45 0.84 17.54
C TRP A 208 -10.94 0.89 17.24
N ASN A 209 -11.36 0.20 16.18
CA ASN A 209 -12.76 0.06 15.82
C ASN A 209 -13.46 -0.99 16.70
N THR A 210 -13.54 -0.73 18.01
CA THR A 210 -14.29 -1.57 18.98
C THR A 210 -15.75 -1.70 18.60
N GLU A 211 -16.34 -0.61 18.09
CA GLU A 211 -17.73 -0.57 17.66
C GLU A 211 -18.03 -1.62 16.59
N ALA A 212 -17.17 -1.76 15.56
CA ALA A 212 -17.37 -2.79 14.54
C ALA A 212 -17.41 -4.19 15.14
N VAL A 213 -16.51 -4.47 16.09
CA VAL A 213 -16.43 -5.79 16.74
C VAL A 213 -17.70 -6.07 17.52
N ASP A 214 -18.18 -5.11 18.32
CA ASP A 214 -19.41 -5.25 19.10
C ASP A 214 -20.63 -5.41 18.19
N LEU A 215 -20.70 -4.64 17.10
CA LEU A 215 -21.79 -4.71 16.13
C LEU A 215 -21.78 -6.03 15.34
N ALA A 216 -20.62 -6.52 14.91
CA ALA A 216 -20.48 -7.72 14.10
C ALA A 216 -21.09 -8.96 14.79
N TRP A 217 -20.96 -9.06 16.11
CA TRP A 217 -21.45 -10.18 16.91
C TRP A 217 -22.87 -10.01 17.47
N LYS A 218 -23.60 -8.95 17.09
CA LYS A 218 -25.02 -8.82 17.45
C LYS A 218 -25.83 -10.01 16.90
N PRO A 219 -26.85 -10.51 17.62
CA PRO A 219 -27.65 -11.65 17.18
C PRO A 219 -28.33 -11.42 15.82
N ALA A 220 -28.45 -12.49 15.04
CA ALA A 220 -29.20 -12.54 13.79
C ALA A 220 -30.72 -12.24 13.98
N PRO A 221 -31.44 -11.86 12.92
CA PRO A 221 -31.02 -11.79 11.51
C PRO A 221 -30.19 -10.54 11.18
N TRP A 222 -29.20 -10.72 10.31
CA TRP A 222 -28.35 -9.64 9.80
C TRP A 222 -28.89 -9.06 8.49
N GLY A 223 -28.82 -7.74 8.34
CA GLY A 223 -29.13 -7.05 7.09
C GLY A 223 -27.96 -7.07 6.09
N PRO A 224 -28.17 -6.59 4.84
CA PRO A 224 -27.14 -6.57 3.80
C PRO A 224 -25.91 -5.75 4.18
N ASP A 225 -26.05 -4.70 4.98
CA ASP A 225 -24.94 -3.81 5.38
C ASP A 225 -24.03 -4.43 6.46
N HIS A 226 -24.46 -5.54 7.06
CA HIS A 226 -23.72 -6.20 8.14
C HIS A 226 -22.38 -6.77 7.65
N GLY A 227 -22.27 -7.12 6.36
CA GLY A 227 -21.02 -7.61 5.77
C GLY A 227 -19.86 -6.62 5.88
N ALA A 228 -20.12 -5.32 5.73
CA ALA A 228 -19.10 -4.28 5.89
C ALA A 228 -18.64 -4.15 7.35
N ILE A 229 -19.57 -4.28 8.30
CA ILE A 229 -19.28 -4.31 9.74
C ILE A 229 -18.42 -5.53 10.09
N VAL A 230 -18.77 -6.71 9.58
CA VAL A 230 -18.02 -7.96 9.77
C VAL A 230 -16.61 -7.85 9.20
N TYR A 231 -16.45 -7.28 8.01
CA TYR A 231 -15.13 -7.00 7.44
C TYR A 231 -14.30 -6.06 8.34
N SER A 232 -14.89 -4.94 8.80
CA SER A 232 -14.20 -4.01 9.70
C SER A 232 -13.77 -4.68 11.00
N ALA A 233 -14.65 -5.48 11.60
CA ALA A 233 -14.36 -6.26 12.79
C ALA A 233 -13.23 -7.27 12.55
N SER A 234 -13.22 -7.96 11.40
CA SER A 234 -12.16 -8.92 11.09
C SER A 234 -10.79 -8.24 10.95
N LYS A 235 -10.75 -7.02 10.40
CA LYS A 235 -9.51 -6.20 10.32
C LYS A 235 -9.03 -5.76 11.69
N ALA A 236 -9.94 -5.31 12.56
CA ALA A 236 -9.60 -4.94 13.94
C ALA A 236 -9.06 -6.14 14.74
N GLU A 237 -9.73 -7.28 14.70
CA GLU A 237 -9.36 -8.46 15.48
C GLU A 237 -8.06 -9.12 14.99
N GLN A 238 -7.81 -9.19 13.68
CA GLN A 238 -6.54 -9.75 13.17
C GLN A 238 -5.34 -8.87 13.56
N GLU A 239 -5.50 -7.55 13.56
CA GLU A 239 -4.41 -6.63 13.92
C GLU A 239 -4.16 -6.65 15.43
N ARG A 240 -5.23 -6.70 16.25
CA ARG A 240 -5.12 -6.91 17.70
C ARG A 240 -4.40 -8.20 18.03
N PHE A 241 -4.68 -9.28 17.31
CA PHE A 241 -3.97 -10.55 17.48
C PHE A 241 -2.46 -10.37 17.26
N VAL A 242 -2.06 -9.68 16.19
CA VAL A 242 -0.63 -9.42 15.89
C VAL A 242 0.04 -8.64 17.01
N TRP A 243 -0.57 -7.55 17.47
CA TRP A 243 0.01 -6.74 18.55
C TRP A 243 0.08 -7.50 19.87
N LYS A 244 -0.96 -8.28 20.21
CA LYS A 244 -0.96 -9.17 21.37
C LYS A 244 0.19 -10.19 21.28
N TYR A 245 0.29 -10.90 20.16
CA TYR A 245 1.33 -11.89 19.93
C TYR A 245 2.73 -11.26 19.98
N TYR A 246 2.91 -10.08 19.38
CA TYR A 246 4.17 -9.34 19.42
C TYR A 246 4.59 -9.03 20.86
N LYS A 247 3.67 -8.48 21.66
CA LYS A 247 3.91 -8.13 23.07
C LYS A 247 4.21 -9.34 23.94
N GLU A 248 3.43 -10.41 23.80
CA GLU A 248 3.56 -11.63 24.62
C GLU A 248 4.84 -12.42 24.31
N ASN A 249 5.36 -12.32 23.07
CA ASN A 249 6.51 -13.12 22.62
C ASN A 249 7.80 -12.31 22.47
N GLN A 250 7.81 -11.03 22.86
CA GLN A 250 8.98 -10.14 22.68
C GLN A 250 10.26 -10.69 23.32
N SER A 251 10.16 -11.40 24.45
CA SER A 251 11.31 -12.02 25.14
C SER A 251 11.95 -13.16 24.34
N THR A 252 11.18 -13.87 23.51
CA THR A 252 11.66 -15.00 22.70
C THR A 252 12.37 -14.56 21.42
N ARG A 253 11.98 -13.41 20.88
CA ARG A 253 12.53 -12.81 19.66
C ARG A 253 12.71 -11.30 19.87
N PRO A 254 13.64 -10.84 20.73
CA PRO A 254 13.86 -9.41 20.95
C PRO A 254 14.42 -8.69 19.71
N ASP A 255 14.87 -9.45 18.72
CA ASP A 255 15.44 -8.98 17.45
C ASP A 255 14.40 -8.73 16.35
N ILE A 256 13.16 -9.24 16.49
CA ILE A 256 12.10 -9.03 15.50
C ILE A 256 11.33 -7.74 15.81
N VAL A 257 11.10 -6.93 14.78
CA VAL A 257 10.29 -5.71 14.83
C VAL A 257 9.01 -5.93 14.03
N VAL A 258 7.86 -5.61 14.64
CA VAL A 258 6.54 -5.66 14.01
C VAL A 258 6.06 -4.24 13.73
N ASN A 259 5.48 -4.01 12.56
CA ASN A 259 4.75 -2.80 12.19
C ASN A 259 3.45 -3.19 11.47
N ALA A 260 2.49 -2.28 11.41
CA ALA A 260 1.28 -2.42 10.59
C ALA A 260 1.10 -1.21 9.68
N VAL A 261 0.66 -1.42 8.44
CA VAL A 261 0.21 -0.36 7.54
C VAL A 261 -1.31 -0.43 7.46
N LEU A 262 -1.98 0.69 7.70
CA LEU A 262 -3.44 0.83 7.71
C LEU A 262 -3.84 1.72 6.52
N PRO A 263 -3.90 1.17 5.31
CA PRO A 263 -4.32 1.95 4.16
C PRO A 263 -5.83 2.22 4.19
N ASN A 264 -6.22 3.38 3.67
CA ASN A 264 -7.59 3.65 3.28
C ASN A 264 -7.83 3.20 1.82
N MET A 265 -8.76 3.83 1.10
CA MET A 265 -9.10 3.42 -0.26
C MET A 265 -7.90 3.54 -1.21
N ASN A 266 -7.43 2.41 -1.69
CA ASN A 266 -6.30 2.33 -2.63
C ASN A 266 -6.76 2.64 -4.05
N LEU A 267 -6.26 3.72 -4.62
CA LEU A 267 -6.43 4.08 -6.02
C LEU A 267 -5.07 4.04 -6.73
N GLY A 268 -5.09 3.91 -8.04
CA GLY A 268 -3.88 3.92 -8.86
C GLY A 268 -3.81 2.75 -9.84
N LYS A 269 -2.75 2.79 -10.64
CA LYS A 269 -2.53 1.86 -11.74
C LYS A 269 -2.37 0.41 -11.26
N SER A 270 -3.06 -0.54 -11.88
CA SER A 270 -2.70 -1.97 -11.80
C SER A 270 -1.37 -2.22 -12.49
N LEU A 271 -0.49 -3.06 -11.93
CA LEU A 271 0.85 -3.28 -12.52
C LEU A 271 0.78 -3.83 -13.95
N ASP A 272 -0.18 -4.73 -14.17
CA ASP A 272 -0.47 -5.31 -15.47
C ASP A 272 -1.99 -5.34 -15.67
N PRO A 273 -2.61 -4.24 -16.15
CA PRO A 273 -4.06 -4.16 -16.30
C PRO A 273 -4.65 -5.28 -17.19
N VAL A 274 -3.85 -5.84 -18.11
CA VAL A 274 -4.29 -6.93 -19.00
C VAL A 274 -4.49 -8.23 -18.21
N ASN A 275 -3.55 -8.59 -17.33
CA ASN A 275 -3.60 -9.87 -16.61
C ASN A 275 -4.19 -9.74 -15.20
N GLN A 276 -4.04 -8.58 -14.56
CA GLN A 276 -4.50 -8.28 -13.21
C GLN A 276 -5.91 -7.67 -13.22
N GLY A 277 -6.32 -7.00 -14.30
CA GLY A 277 -7.52 -6.17 -14.35
C GLY A 277 -7.44 -4.97 -13.39
N HIS A 278 -8.59 -4.56 -12.87
CA HIS A 278 -8.71 -3.56 -11.80
C HIS A 278 -9.30 -4.19 -10.53
N PRO A 279 -8.51 -4.94 -9.74
CA PRO A 279 -9.03 -5.62 -8.57
C PRO A 279 -9.31 -4.64 -7.43
N SER A 280 -10.22 -5.03 -6.52
CA SER A 280 -10.54 -4.28 -5.31
C SER A 280 -10.96 -2.83 -5.61
N THR A 281 -10.49 -1.86 -4.83
CA THR A 281 -10.83 -0.44 -4.91
C THR A 281 -10.44 0.24 -6.22
N SER A 282 -9.39 -0.24 -6.92
CA SER A 282 -9.06 0.27 -8.27
C SER A 282 -10.19 0.04 -9.28
N GLY A 283 -11.01 -1.00 -9.05
CA GLY A 283 -12.18 -1.31 -9.85
C GLY A 283 -13.30 -0.27 -9.74
N ILE A 284 -13.34 0.50 -8.66
CA ILE A 284 -14.31 1.60 -8.51
C ILE A 284 -14.00 2.71 -9.50
N ALA A 285 -12.74 3.14 -9.59
CA ALA A 285 -12.34 4.14 -10.58
C ALA A 285 -12.59 3.64 -12.01
N ALA A 286 -12.29 2.37 -12.31
CA ALA A 286 -12.58 1.75 -13.59
C ALA A 286 -14.09 1.69 -13.89
N ALA A 287 -14.92 1.36 -12.91
CA ALA A 287 -16.37 1.30 -13.07
C ALA A 287 -16.97 2.70 -13.35
N LEU A 288 -16.56 3.71 -12.58
CA LEU A 288 -16.97 5.11 -12.80
C LEU A 288 -16.52 5.62 -14.17
N MET A 289 -15.29 5.25 -14.59
CA MET A 289 -14.77 5.56 -15.93
C MET A 289 -15.62 4.93 -17.04
N ASN A 290 -16.21 3.76 -16.80
CA ASN A 290 -17.13 3.10 -17.73
C ASN A 290 -18.58 3.60 -17.61
N GLY A 291 -18.83 4.66 -16.83
CA GLY A 291 -20.16 5.26 -16.67
C GLY A 291 -21.07 4.52 -15.68
N ASN A 292 -20.58 3.50 -14.99
CA ASN A 292 -21.33 2.82 -13.95
C ASN A 292 -21.45 3.68 -12.69
N ARG A 293 -22.53 3.51 -11.94
CA ARG A 293 -22.75 4.17 -10.66
C ARG A 293 -22.47 3.21 -9.51
N SER A 294 -21.70 3.65 -8.52
CA SER A 294 -21.52 2.90 -7.27
C SER A 294 -22.79 2.97 -6.41
N PRO A 295 -23.12 1.91 -5.64
CA PRO A 295 -24.23 1.96 -4.69
C PRO A 295 -23.97 3.03 -3.61
N PRO A 296 -25.01 3.76 -3.13
CA PRO A 296 -24.86 4.76 -2.08
C PRO A 296 -24.12 4.24 -0.83
N THR A 297 -24.40 3.00 -0.42
CA THR A 297 -23.76 2.34 0.74
C THR A 297 -22.26 2.13 0.59
N LEU A 298 -21.73 2.17 -0.64
CA LEU A 298 -20.30 2.06 -0.96
C LEU A 298 -19.69 3.40 -1.39
N SER A 299 -20.51 4.46 -1.43
CA SER A 299 -20.14 5.79 -1.94
C SER A 299 -19.96 6.86 -0.86
N MET A 300 -19.73 6.43 0.38
CA MET A 300 -19.50 7.34 1.50
C MET A 300 -18.14 8.06 1.39
N PRO A 301 -18.03 9.32 1.88
CA PRO A 301 -16.77 10.03 1.97
C PRO A 301 -15.74 9.24 2.80
N GLN A 302 -14.49 9.23 2.35
CA GLN A 302 -13.39 8.52 3.00
C GLN A 302 -12.06 9.17 2.63
N TYR A 303 -10.93 8.61 3.08
CA TYR A 303 -9.61 8.99 2.58
C TYR A 303 -9.21 8.09 1.42
N PHE A 304 -8.35 8.59 0.53
CA PHE A 304 -7.67 7.71 -0.43
C PHE A 304 -6.18 7.58 -0.08
N ILE A 305 -5.52 6.63 -0.75
CA ILE A 305 -4.07 6.53 -0.86
C ILE A 305 -3.74 5.99 -2.25
N ASP A 306 -2.66 6.49 -2.86
CA ASP A 306 -2.13 5.87 -4.08
C ASP A 306 -1.48 4.52 -3.77
N VAL A 307 -1.77 3.49 -4.55
CA VAL A 307 -1.29 2.13 -4.31
C VAL A 307 0.24 2.00 -4.32
N GLN A 308 0.95 2.85 -5.05
CA GLN A 308 2.42 2.87 -5.01
C GLN A 308 2.92 3.47 -3.70
N ASP A 309 2.23 4.49 -3.18
CA ASP A 309 2.53 5.08 -1.87
C ASP A 309 2.28 4.07 -0.75
N ASP A 310 1.19 3.30 -0.83
CA ASP A 310 0.92 2.19 0.09
C ASP A 310 2.06 1.16 0.05
N GLY A 311 2.49 0.76 -1.15
CA GLY A 311 3.67 -0.09 -1.34
C GLY A 311 4.94 0.46 -0.67
N LEU A 312 5.18 1.77 -0.78
CA LEU A 312 6.31 2.44 -0.14
C LEU A 312 6.20 2.47 1.38
N LEU A 313 5.01 2.64 1.96
CA LEU A 313 4.81 2.57 3.41
C LEU A 313 5.16 1.19 3.97
N HIS A 314 4.88 0.12 3.21
CA HIS A 314 5.30 -1.24 3.57
C HIS A 314 6.83 -1.39 3.53
N VAL A 315 7.50 -0.80 2.53
CA VAL A 315 8.98 -0.73 2.50
C VAL A 315 9.50 0.03 3.71
N ALA A 316 8.91 1.18 4.06
CA ALA A 316 9.30 1.96 5.24
C ALA A 316 9.21 1.12 6.53
N GLY A 317 8.09 0.42 6.73
CA GLY A 317 7.87 -0.47 7.87
C GLY A 317 8.86 -1.63 7.95
N ALA A 318 9.37 -2.11 6.81
CA ALA A 318 10.35 -3.20 6.78
C ALA A 318 11.80 -2.70 6.86
N VAL A 319 12.13 -1.55 6.28
CA VAL A 319 13.52 -1.19 6.01
C VAL A 319 14.05 -0.10 6.92
N PHE A 320 13.22 0.82 7.40
CA PHE A 320 13.72 1.93 8.21
C PHE A 320 14.03 1.49 9.65
N PRO A 321 15.27 1.66 10.14
CA PRO A 321 15.68 1.22 11.48
C PRO A 321 14.91 1.91 12.60
N HIS A 322 14.40 3.11 12.37
CA HIS A 322 13.66 3.91 13.36
C HIS A 322 12.14 3.63 13.37
N VAL A 323 11.61 2.87 12.40
CA VAL A 323 10.20 2.49 12.36
C VAL A 323 10.02 1.17 13.10
N LYS A 324 9.54 1.24 14.35
CA LYS A 324 9.42 0.07 15.23
C LYS A 324 8.15 0.10 16.07
N GLY A 325 7.31 -0.92 15.96
CA GLY A 325 6.08 -1.02 16.74
C GLY A 325 5.02 0.02 16.33
N GLU A 326 5.03 0.45 15.07
CA GLU A 326 4.16 1.52 14.58
C GLU A 326 2.94 0.98 13.83
N ARG A 327 1.81 1.69 13.97
CA ARG A 327 0.65 1.63 13.08
C ARG A 327 0.75 2.82 12.13
N ILE A 328 1.00 2.57 10.85
CA ILE A 328 1.28 3.57 9.83
C ILE A 328 0.01 3.84 9.02
N PHE A 329 -0.55 5.04 9.13
CA PHE A 329 -1.85 5.38 8.55
C PHE A 329 -1.70 5.88 7.11
N GLY A 330 -2.12 5.07 6.15
CA GLY A 330 -2.13 5.41 4.73
C GLY A 330 -3.36 6.23 4.33
N PHE A 331 -3.37 7.51 4.69
CA PHE A 331 -4.50 8.44 4.52
C PHE A 331 -3.98 9.72 3.84
N ALA A 332 -3.98 9.77 2.50
CA ALA A 332 -3.41 10.87 1.73
C ALA A 332 -4.26 12.14 1.80
N GLU A 333 -5.48 12.09 1.26
CA GLU A 333 -6.43 13.19 1.35
C GLU A 333 -7.88 12.67 1.44
N PRO A 334 -8.80 13.41 2.09
CA PRO A 334 -10.21 13.04 2.10
C PRO A 334 -10.81 13.27 0.72
N PHE A 335 -11.71 12.39 0.31
CA PHE A 335 -12.49 12.53 -0.91
C PHE A 335 -13.94 12.12 -0.73
N ASN A 336 -14.77 12.58 -1.65
CA ASN A 336 -16.10 12.06 -1.91
C ASN A 336 -16.29 11.73 -3.40
N TYR A 337 -17.35 11.00 -3.74
CA TYR A 337 -17.53 10.50 -5.10
C TYR A 337 -17.80 11.61 -6.12
N ASP A 338 -18.29 12.78 -5.69
CA ASP A 338 -18.47 13.94 -6.57
C ASP A 338 -17.12 14.55 -6.97
N GLN A 339 -16.15 14.57 -6.05
CA GLN A 339 -14.78 14.94 -6.36
C GLN A 339 -14.12 13.97 -7.35
N ILE A 340 -14.31 12.65 -7.18
CA ILE A 340 -13.82 11.65 -8.16
C ILE A 340 -14.44 11.91 -9.53
N LEU A 341 -15.77 12.05 -9.61
CA LEU A 341 -16.45 12.32 -10.88
C LEU A 341 -15.99 13.64 -11.52
N GLY A 342 -15.81 14.69 -10.72
CA GLY A 342 -15.29 15.97 -11.18
C GLY A 342 -13.92 15.84 -11.83
N ILE A 343 -13.00 15.09 -11.19
CA ILE A 343 -11.68 14.78 -11.72
C ILE A 343 -11.79 13.98 -13.03
N LEU A 344 -12.58 12.90 -13.04
CA LEU A 344 -12.74 12.06 -14.24
C LEU A 344 -13.33 12.84 -15.42
N ARG A 345 -14.32 13.70 -15.19
CA ARG A 345 -14.90 14.60 -16.21
C ARG A 345 -13.86 15.58 -16.75
N LYS A 346 -13.08 16.20 -15.86
CA LYS A 346 -11.99 17.13 -16.23
C LYS A 346 -10.93 16.43 -17.08
N GLN A 347 -10.55 15.22 -16.72
CA GLN A 347 -9.56 14.42 -17.44
C GLN A 347 -10.09 13.86 -18.77
N ASN A 348 -11.42 13.73 -18.92
CA ASN A 348 -12.06 13.09 -20.06
C ASN A 348 -13.26 13.92 -20.60
N PRO A 349 -13.04 15.12 -21.17
CA PRO A 349 -14.10 16.07 -21.51
C PRO A 349 -15.11 15.60 -22.56
N GLY A 350 -14.76 14.57 -23.37
CA GLY A 350 -15.66 13.97 -24.35
C GLY A 350 -16.50 12.80 -23.82
N ARG A 351 -16.23 12.33 -22.60
CA ARG A 351 -16.88 11.15 -22.02
C ARG A 351 -18.13 11.55 -21.24
N LYS A 352 -19.19 10.74 -21.37
CA LYS A 352 -20.41 10.89 -20.58
C LYS A 352 -20.27 10.15 -19.25
N PHE A 353 -20.57 10.86 -18.18
CA PHE A 353 -20.65 10.31 -16.82
C PHE A 353 -22.06 10.50 -16.29
N HIS A 354 -22.47 9.70 -15.31
CA HIS A 354 -23.72 9.92 -14.60
C HIS A 354 -23.65 11.20 -13.72
N GLY A 355 -24.80 11.67 -13.25
CA GLY A 355 -24.88 12.85 -12.36
C GLY A 355 -24.36 12.59 -10.95
N ASP A 356 -24.17 13.66 -10.18
CA ASP A 356 -23.55 13.64 -8.85
C ASP A 356 -24.33 12.80 -7.81
N TYR A 357 -23.63 12.42 -6.74
CA TYR A 357 -24.10 11.68 -5.58
C TYR A 357 -24.65 12.58 -4.46
N ALA A 358 -24.39 13.90 -4.52
CA ALA A 358 -24.67 14.85 -3.44
C ALA A 358 -23.91 14.48 -2.16
N ALA A 359 -22.63 14.17 -2.32
CA ALA A 359 -21.82 13.55 -1.27
C ALA A 359 -21.37 14.57 -0.21
N GLY A 360 -21.42 14.15 1.05
CA GLY A 360 -20.95 14.93 2.19
C GLY A 360 -19.42 15.02 2.31
N GLU A 361 -18.96 15.56 3.43
CA GLU A 361 -17.55 15.59 3.80
C GLU A 361 -17.18 14.41 4.72
N TYR A 362 -15.89 14.08 4.79
CA TYR A 362 -15.41 13.05 5.70
C TYR A 362 -15.50 13.54 7.16
N PRO A 363 -16.11 12.78 8.08
CA PRO A 363 -16.53 13.30 9.38
C PRO A 363 -15.46 13.24 10.48
N PHE A 364 -14.27 12.67 10.23
CA PHE A 364 -13.25 12.46 11.28
C PHE A 364 -11.95 13.19 10.99
N VAL A 365 -11.24 13.54 12.07
CA VAL A 365 -9.88 14.10 12.00
C VAL A 365 -8.88 12.97 12.17
N ILE A 366 -7.94 12.82 11.23
CA ILE A 366 -6.89 11.79 11.31
C ILE A 366 -5.58 12.47 11.69
N GLU A 367 -5.16 12.31 12.95
CA GLU A 367 -3.94 12.91 13.49
C GLU A 367 -2.63 12.31 12.88
N PRO A 368 -2.49 10.98 12.69
CA PRO A 368 -1.20 10.37 12.34
C PRO A 368 -0.78 10.50 10.86
N ILE A 369 -1.47 11.29 10.03
CA ILE A 369 -1.17 11.42 8.59
C ILE A 369 0.27 11.88 8.35
N GLY A 370 0.75 12.83 9.17
CA GLY A 370 2.08 13.42 9.00
C GLY A 370 3.22 12.40 9.10
N ARG A 371 3.02 11.33 9.90
CA ARG A 371 4.03 10.27 10.05
C ARG A 371 4.21 9.50 8.76
N ALA A 372 3.12 9.07 8.11
CA ALA A 372 3.22 8.33 6.86
C ALA A 372 3.77 9.21 5.71
N GLU A 373 3.38 10.49 5.65
CA GLU A 373 3.90 11.41 4.66
C GLU A 373 5.41 11.65 4.81
N GLU A 374 5.91 11.75 6.06
CA GLU A 374 7.33 11.87 6.35
C GLU A 374 8.13 10.65 5.86
N LEU A 375 7.58 9.44 6.03
CA LEU A 375 8.19 8.21 5.53
C LEU A 375 8.26 8.19 4.00
N LEU A 376 7.21 8.66 3.32
CA LEU A 376 7.21 8.80 1.86
C LEU A 376 8.27 9.79 1.38
N ARG A 377 8.37 10.96 2.04
CA ARG A 377 9.39 11.97 1.71
C ARG A 377 10.80 11.40 1.82
N ARG A 378 11.05 10.51 2.80
CA ARG A 378 12.34 9.81 2.92
C ARG A 378 12.60 8.80 1.81
N LEU A 379 11.58 8.13 1.28
CA LEU A 379 11.75 7.08 0.27
C LEU A 379 11.77 7.62 -1.17
N LYS A 380 10.88 8.55 -1.50
CA LYS A 380 10.67 9.06 -2.86
C LYS A 380 10.94 10.56 -3.03
N GLY A 381 11.31 11.27 -1.96
CA GLY A 381 11.64 12.71 -2.01
C GLY A 381 10.42 13.64 -2.04
N SER A 382 9.20 13.09 -2.05
CA SER A 382 7.93 13.82 -2.08
C SER A 382 6.92 13.22 -1.10
N GLY A 383 5.90 13.99 -0.74
CA GLY A 383 4.76 13.52 0.07
C GLY A 383 3.79 12.66 -0.75
N TRP A 384 2.52 12.68 -0.41
CA TRP A 384 1.48 11.91 -1.10
C TRP A 384 1.40 12.19 -2.60
N THR A 385 1.13 11.15 -3.38
CA THR A 385 0.62 11.26 -4.75
C THR A 385 -0.82 11.79 -4.68
N SER A 386 -1.18 12.75 -5.54
CA SER A 386 -2.51 13.39 -5.52
C SER A 386 -3.63 12.45 -5.99
N LEU A 387 -4.87 12.68 -5.56
CA LEU A 387 -6.02 11.93 -6.06
C LEU A 387 -6.18 12.08 -7.58
N GLU A 388 -5.89 13.28 -8.10
CA GLU A 388 -5.95 13.55 -9.55
C GLU A 388 -4.96 12.68 -10.33
N ASP A 389 -3.71 12.58 -9.89
CA ASP A 389 -2.70 11.72 -10.51
C ASP A 389 -3.01 10.24 -10.34
N SER A 390 -3.46 9.84 -9.15
CA SER A 390 -3.80 8.46 -8.86
C SER A 390 -4.95 7.98 -9.75
N LEU A 391 -6.01 8.77 -9.91
CA LEU A 391 -7.13 8.46 -10.82
C LEU A 391 -6.71 8.43 -12.29
N ARG A 392 -5.87 9.38 -12.71
CA ARG A 392 -5.30 9.39 -14.06
C ARG A 392 -4.57 8.09 -14.35
N LEU A 393 -3.68 7.67 -13.45
CA LEU A 393 -2.92 6.42 -13.57
C LEU A 393 -3.82 5.18 -13.48
N ASN A 394 -4.86 5.21 -12.65
CA ASN A 394 -5.79 4.09 -12.49
C ASN A 394 -6.63 3.82 -13.75
N THR A 395 -6.88 4.85 -14.56
CA THR A 395 -7.83 4.78 -15.70
C THR A 395 -7.16 4.96 -17.07
N GLU A 396 -5.83 5.11 -17.12
CA GLU A 396 -5.10 5.42 -18.36
C GLU A 396 -5.25 4.35 -19.44
N ASP A 397 -5.34 3.08 -19.06
CA ASP A 397 -5.50 1.96 -19.98
C ASP A 397 -6.90 1.91 -20.60
N ILE A 398 -7.92 2.27 -19.82
CA ILE A 398 -9.31 2.42 -20.30
C ILE A 398 -9.38 3.61 -21.26
N ALA A 399 -8.85 4.76 -20.86
CA ALA A 399 -8.85 5.97 -21.68
C ALA A 399 -8.11 5.77 -23.03
N ALA A 400 -7.01 5.01 -23.03
CA ALA A 400 -6.27 4.70 -24.23
C ALA A 400 -7.03 3.75 -25.17
N ALA A 401 -7.81 2.81 -24.64
CA ALA A 401 -8.60 1.88 -25.44
C ALA A 401 -9.72 2.59 -26.23
N ASP A 402 -10.27 3.67 -25.70
CA ASP A 402 -11.32 4.46 -26.37
C ASP A 402 -10.79 5.44 -27.44
N ALA A 403 -9.47 5.63 -27.51
CA ALA A 403 -8.82 6.50 -28.47
C ALA A 403 -8.42 5.79 -29.79
N VAL A 404 -8.57 4.46 -29.82
CA VAL A 404 -8.32 3.57 -30.97
C VAL A 404 -9.65 3.21 -31.64
#